data_AF-A0AAJ2A7K3-F1
#
_entry.id   AF-A0AAJ2A7K3-F1
#
_cell.length_a   1.000
_cell.length_b   1.000
_cell.length_c   1.000
_cell.angle_alpha   90.00
_cell.angle_beta   90.00
_cell.angle_gamma   90.00
#
_symmetry.space_group_name_H-M   'P 1'
#
loop_
_entity.id
_entity.type
_entity.pdbx_description
1 polymer ?
#
loop_
_entity_poly.entity_id
_entity_poly.type
_entity_poly.pdbx_seq_one_letter_code
_entity_poly.pdbx_strand_id
1 'polypeptide(L)'
;MHHLGYRYFDEPPFSLLQGIITFIGVLITMAVLIRQNRLARVEEDRAHLELQINLLAEQKTTKIIMLLEELRRDLPHVPDWHDQHAETLQAATNPDAVLEAIEQRKEQRE
;
A
#
# COMPACT_ATOMS: atom_id res chain seq x y z
N MET A 1 4.29 -4.41 74.00
CA MET A 1 3.95 -5.47 73.02
C MET A 1 2.89 -4.94 72.07
N HIS A 2 3.28 -4.36 70.93
CA HIS A 2 2.36 -4.02 69.85
C HIS A 2 3.05 -4.46 68.55
N HIS A 3 2.72 -5.64 68.07
CA HIS A 3 3.13 -6.13 66.77
C HIS A 3 2.23 -5.44 65.75
N LEU A 4 2.73 -4.37 65.13
CA LEU A 4 2.12 -3.83 63.92
C LEU A 4 2.31 -4.90 62.83
N GLY A 5 1.31 -5.78 62.71
CA GLY A 5 1.22 -6.73 61.61
C GLY A 5 1.01 -5.94 60.33
N TYR A 6 2.10 -5.65 59.62
CA TYR A 6 2.05 -5.15 58.26
C TYR A 6 1.46 -6.26 57.39
N ARG A 7 0.15 -6.19 57.17
CA ARG A 7 -0.59 -7.10 56.30
C ARG A 7 -0.03 -6.89 54.90
N TYR A 8 0.76 -7.86 54.42
CA TYR A 8 1.44 -7.80 53.13
C TYR A 8 0.38 -7.54 52.06
N PHE A 9 0.48 -6.39 51.40
CA PHE A 9 -0.44 -6.03 50.33
C PHE A 9 -0.13 -6.92 49.11
N ASP A 10 -1.13 -7.70 48.70
CA ASP A 10 -1.11 -8.71 47.62
C ASP A 10 -0.15 -9.90 47.91
N GLU A 11 -0.61 -10.84 48.74
CA GLU A 11 0.08 -12.12 48.96
C GLU A 11 0.03 -13.01 47.70
N PRO A 12 1.01 -13.93 47.52
CA PRO A 12 1.00 -14.88 46.41
C PRO A 12 -0.36 -15.61 46.38
N PRO A 13 -1.10 -15.59 45.25
CA PRO A 13 -0.62 -15.52 43.87
C PRO A 13 -0.65 -14.13 43.17
N PHE A 14 -0.72 -13.01 43.89
CA PHE A 14 -0.73 -11.64 43.31
C PHE A 14 -1.91 -11.32 42.39
N SER A 15 -3.13 -11.61 42.83
CA SER A 15 -4.35 -11.45 42.03
C SER A 15 -4.60 -10.00 41.59
N LEU A 16 -4.21 -9.01 42.40
CA LEU A 16 -4.38 -7.60 42.05
C LEU A 16 -3.42 -7.19 40.93
N LEU A 17 -2.15 -7.59 41.04
CA LEU A 17 -1.17 -7.35 39.98
C LEU A 17 -1.58 -8.04 38.67
N GLN A 18 -2.08 -9.27 38.75
CA GLN A 18 -2.57 -10.00 37.58
C GLN A 18 -3.78 -9.30 36.93
N GLY A 19 -4.71 -8.77 37.73
CA GLY A 19 -5.85 -7.98 37.22
C GLY A 19 -5.40 -6.71 36.50
N ILE A 20 -4.44 -5.98 37.07
CA ILE A 20 -3.86 -4.77 36.47
C ILE A 20 -3.17 -5.10 35.14
N ILE A 21 -2.34 -6.14 35.11
CA ILE A 21 -1.65 -6.58 33.89
C ILE A 21 -2.66 -6.98 32.81
N THR A 22 -3.70 -7.72 33.18
CA THR A 22 -4.76 -8.12 32.25
C THR A 22 -5.48 -6.90 31.67
N PHE A 23 -5.84 -5.94 32.53
CA PHE A 23 -6.49 -4.71 32.11
C PHE A 23 -5.61 -3.90 31.14
N ILE A 24 -4.32 -3.72 31.47
CA ILE A 24 -3.36 -3.06 30.58
C ILE A 24 -3.21 -3.82 29.26
N GLY A 25 -3.18 -5.16 29.31
CA GLY A 25 -3.10 -6.01 28.11
C GLY A 25 -4.29 -5.82 27.16
N VAL A 26 -5.51 -5.72 27.70
CA VAL A 26 -6.71 -5.42 26.90
C VAL A 26 -6.60 -4.03 26.28
N LEU A 27 -6.14 -3.01 27.03
CA LEU A 27 -5.96 -1.66 26.51
C LEU A 27 -4.92 -1.59 25.39
N ILE A 28 -3.78 -2.28 25.54
CA ILE A 28 -2.75 -2.36 24.51
C ILE A 28 -3.29 -3.06 23.27
N THR A 29 -3.99 -4.19 23.44
CA THR A 29 -4.60 -4.94 22.34
C THR A 29 -5.59 -4.06 21.57
N MET A 30 -6.46 -3.35 22.29
CA MET A 30 -7.40 -2.39 21.70
C MET A 30 -6.66 -1.28 20.93
N ALA A 31 -5.61 -0.69 21.52
CA ALA A 31 -4.82 0.35 20.88
C ALA A 31 -4.13 -0.16 19.60
N VAL A 32 -3.60 -1.39 19.63
CA VAL A 32 -2.99 -2.05 18.47
C VAL A 32 -4.03 -2.30 17.39
N LEU A 33 -5.21 -2.83 17.71
CA LEU A 33 -6.29 -3.04 16.74
C LEU A 33 -6.71 -1.73 16.07
N ILE A 34 -6.85 -0.65 16.84
CA ILE A 34 -7.18 0.67 16.28
C ILE A 34 -6.08 1.15 15.33
N ARG A 35 -4.80 0.95 15.67
CA ARG A 35 -3.69 1.29 14.77
C ARG A 35 -3.66 0.42 13.53
N GLN A 36 -3.86 -0.89 13.66
CA GLN A 36 -3.94 -1.83 12.53
C GLN A 36 -5.09 -1.45 11.58
N ASN A 37 -6.27 -1.13 12.11
CA ASN A 37 -7.42 -0.69 11.31
C ASN A 37 -7.13 0.63 10.55
N ARG A 38 -6.44 1.58 11.20
CA ARG A 38 -6.02 2.82 10.53
C ARG A 38 -4.97 2.58 9.46
N LEU A 39 -3.99 1.71 9.72
CA LEU A 39 -2.96 1.32 8.76
C LEU A 39 -3.58 0.60 7.55
N ALA A 40 -4.55 -0.28 7.77
CA ALA A 40 -5.26 -0.96 6.70
C ALA A 40 -5.98 0.02 5.76
N ARG A 41 -6.60 1.07 6.29
CA ARG A 41 -7.22 2.14 5.48
C ARG A 41 -6.18 2.95 4.71
N VAL A 42 -5.06 3.28 5.33
CA VAL A 42 -3.96 4.02 4.68
C VAL A 42 -3.29 3.21 3.57
N GLU A 43 -3.19 1.90 3.72
CA GLU A 43 -2.69 1.01 2.66
C GLU A 43 -3.65 0.95 1.46
N GLU A 44 -4.96 0.97 1.67
CA GLU A 44 -5.94 1.04 0.58
C GLU A 44 -5.81 2.34 -0.23
N ASP A 45 -5.65 3.48 0.46
CA ASP A 45 -5.42 4.77 -0.19
C ASP A 45 -4.08 4.80 -0.95
N ARG A 46 -3.02 4.20 -0.37
CA ARG A 46 -1.69 4.09 -0.99
C ARG A 46 -1.74 3.26 -2.27
N ALA A 47 -2.44 2.12 -2.26
CA ALA A 47 -2.56 1.26 -3.42
C ALA A 47 -3.20 1.99 -4.61
N HIS A 48 -4.20 2.84 -4.36
CA HIS A 48 -4.83 3.64 -5.40
C HIS A 48 -3.89 4.70 -5.98
N LEU A 49 -3.15 5.42 -5.13
CA LEU A 49 -2.15 6.40 -5.58
C LEU A 49 -1.00 5.73 -6.36
N GLU A 50 -0.56 4.55 -5.92
CA GLU A 50 0.52 3.80 -6.58
C GLU A 50 0.12 3.35 -7.99
N LEU A 51 -1.12 2.87 -8.16
CA LEU A 51 -1.68 2.54 -9.48
C LEU A 51 -1.71 3.76 -10.40
N GLN A 52 -2.20 4.91 -9.91
CA GLN A 52 -2.26 6.13 -10.72
C GLN A 52 -0.86 6.60 -11.15
N ILE A 53 0.12 6.55 -10.23
CA ILE A 53 1.50 6.92 -10.55
C ILE A 53 2.09 5.97 -11.59
N ASN A 54 1.80 4.67 -11.49
CA ASN A 54 2.27 3.67 -12.44
C ASN A 54 1.69 3.90 -13.84
N LEU A 55 0.37 4.09 -13.94
CA LEU A 55 -0.31 4.39 -15.21
C LEU A 55 0.22 5.69 -15.85
N LEU A 56 0.40 6.74 -15.04
CA LEU A 56 0.96 8.00 -15.53
C LEU A 56 2.41 7.84 -16.02
N ALA A 57 3.22 7.03 -15.33
CA ALA A 57 4.59 6.74 -15.73
C ALA A 57 4.64 5.93 -17.04
N GLU A 58 3.73 4.98 -17.20
CA GLU A 58 3.58 4.17 -18.42
C GLU A 58 3.23 5.06 -19.61
N GLN A 59 2.20 5.92 -19.48
CA GLN A 59 1.85 6.88 -20.54
C GLN A 59 2.99 7.80 -20.94
N LYS A 60 3.73 8.34 -19.96
CA LYS A 60 4.89 9.20 -20.22
C LYS A 60 5.99 8.44 -20.95
N THR A 61 6.23 7.19 -20.57
CA THR A 61 7.22 6.32 -21.21
C THR A 61 6.82 6.02 -22.65
N THR A 62 5.57 5.63 -22.91
CA THR A 62 5.03 5.45 -24.26
C THR A 62 5.13 6.73 -25.09
N LYS A 63 4.83 7.89 -24.50
CA LYS A 63 4.98 9.18 -25.21
C LYS A 63 6.42 9.50 -25.53
N ILE A 64 7.36 9.21 -24.64
CA ILE A 64 8.79 9.34 -24.91
C ILE A 64 9.22 8.41 -26.04
N ILE A 65 8.77 7.14 -26.05
CA ILE A 65 9.07 6.18 -27.13
C ILE A 65 8.52 6.68 -28.46
N MET A 66 7.27 7.19 -28.50
CA MET A 66 6.70 7.78 -29.71
C MET A 66 7.51 8.99 -30.21
N LEU A 67 7.90 9.88 -29.31
CA LEU A 67 8.70 11.07 -29.66
C LEU A 67 10.11 10.69 -30.14
N LEU A 68 10.73 9.66 -29.55
CA LEU A 68 12.02 9.14 -30.00
C LEU A 68 11.92 8.50 -31.38
N GLU A 69 10.85 7.78 -31.68
CA GLU A 69 10.60 7.19 -33.01
C GLU A 69 10.31 8.28 -34.06
N GLU A 70 9.57 9.32 -33.71
CA GLU A 70 9.35 10.49 -34.57
C GLU A 70 10.66 11.22 -34.86
N LEU A 71 11.49 11.47 -33.83
CA LEU A 71 12.82 12.05 -33.99
C LEU A 71 13.72 11.17 -34.87
N ARG A 72 13.66 9.85 -34.71
CA ARG A 72 14.43 8.91 -35.55
C ARG A 72 14.05 9.04 -37.03
N ARG A 73 12.76 9.16 -37.34
CA ARG A 73 12.28 9.33 -38.73
C ARG A 73 12.76 10.63 -39.36
N ASP A 74 12.89 11.68 -38.56
CA ASP A 74 13.39 12.98 -39.01
C ASP A 74 14.92 13.04 -39.19
N LEU A 75 15.67 12.02 -38.76
CA LEU A 75 17.12 11.89 -38.98
C LEU A 75 17.47 10.86 -40.08
N PRO A 76 17.68 11.28 -41.34
CA PRO A 76 17.90 10.37 -42.49
C PRO A 76 19.24 9.61 -42.48
N HIS A 77 20.11 9.81 -41.48
CA HIS A 77 21.41 9.14 -41.35
C HIS A 77 21.42 7.99 -40.34
N VAL A 78 20.31 7.72 -39.64
CA VAL A 78 20.24 6.64 -38.65
C VAL A 78 19.64 5.39 -39.31
N PRO A 79 20.33 4.23 -39.27
CA PRO A 79 19.81 2.98 -39.82
C PRO A 79 18.47 2.58 -39.18
N ASP A 80 17.49 2.23 -40.02
CA ASP A 80 16.19 1.75 -39.58
C ASP A 80 16.26 0.28 -39.16
N TRP A 81 16.75 0.06 -37.94
CA TRP A 81 16.51 -1.14 -37.16
C TRP A 81 15.05 -1.16 -36.69
N HIS A 82 14.20 -1.88 -37.42
CA HIS A 82 12.81 -2.12 -37.06
C HIS A 82 12.78 -2.97 -35.78
N ASP A 83 12.45 -2.37 -34.65
CA ASP A 83 12.30 -3.08 -33.38
C ASP A 83 10.81 -3.28 -33.07
N GLN A 84 10.33 -4.49 -33.34
CA GLN A 84 8.95 -4.91 -33.10
C GLN A 84 8.52 -4.72 -31.61
N HIS A 85 9.50 -4.64 -30.70
CA HIS A 85 9.26 -4.38 -29.28
C HIS A 85 8.79 -2.93 -29.02
N ALA A 86 9.27 -1.96 -29.81
CA ALA A 86 8.89 -0.55 -29.67
C ALA A 86 7.44 -0.30 -30.10
N GLU A 87 6.94 -0.97 -31.14
CA GLU A 87 5.53 -0.89 -31.56
C GLU A 87 4.59 -1.42 -30.48
N THR A 88 4.99 -2.49 -29.80
CA THR A 88 4.19 -3.09 -28.72
C THR A 88 4.11 -2.18 -27.50
N LEU A 89 5.19 -1.44 -27.19
CA LEU A 89 5.24 -0.43 -26.11
C LEU A 89 4.59 0.91 -26.49
N GLN A 90 4.41 1.18 -27.78
CA GLN A 90 3.68 2.33 -28.30
C GLN A 90 2.16 2.18 -28.23
N ALA A 91 1.65 0.94 -28.15
CA ALA A 91 0.26 0.67 -27.89
C ALA A 91 -0.11 1.24 -26.51
N ALA A 92 -0.52 2.50 -26.50
CA ALA A 92 -0.76 3.26 -25.28
C ALA A 92 -1.77 2.54 -24.40
N THR A 93 -1.35 2.16 -23.19
CA THR A 93 -2.23 1.70 -22.13
C THR A 93 -3.16 2.87 -21.79
N ASN A 94 -4.45 2.73 -22.12
CA ASN A 94 -5.46 3.74 -21.79
C ASN A 94 -5.76 3.66 -20.27
N PRO A 95 -5.40 4.68 -19.46
CA PRO A 95 -5.58 4.65 -18.02
C PRO A 95 -7.04 4.51 -17.62
N ASP A 96 -7.95 5.14 -18.38
CA ASP A 96 -9.38 5.11 -18.11
C ASP A 96 -9.92 3.68 -18.28
N ALA A 97 -9.45 2.96 -19.31
CA ALA A 97 -9.82 1.57 -19.56
C ALA A 97 -9.25 0.60 -18.50
N VAL A 98 -8.05 0.88 -17.97
CA VAL A 98 -7.46 0.07 -16.89
C VAL A 98 -8.15 0.34 -15.56
N LEU A 99 -8.48 1.60 -15.26
CA LEU A 99 -9.22 1.96 -14.06
C LEU A 99 -10.62 1.34 -14.06
N GLU A 100 -11.33 1.41 -15.18
CA GLU A 100 -12.65 0.80 -15.37
C GLU A 100 -12.57 -0.74 -15.23
N ALA A 101 -11.56 -1.39 -15.81
CA ALA A 101 -11.37 -2.84 -15.66
C ALA A 101 -11.06 -3.26 -14.22
N ILE A 102 -10.41 -2.40 -13.43
CA ILE A 102 -10.13 -2.64 -12.00
C ILE A 102 -11.39 -2.41 -11.16
N GLU A 103 -12.18 -1.36 -11.44
CA GLU A 103 -13.47 -1.11 -10.78
C GLU A 103 -14.46 -2.25 -11.04
N GLN A 104 -14.62 -2.70 -12.29
CA GLN A 104 -15.47 -3.84 -12.63
C GLN A 104 -15.07 -5.12 -11.89
N ARG A 105 -13.76 -5.37 -11.72
CA ARG A 105 -13.27 -6.51 -10.95
C ARG A 105 -13.48 -6.36 -9.44
N LYS A 106 -13.50 -5.13 -8.92
CA LYS A 106 -13.80 -4.86 -7.50
C LYS A 106 -15.28 -5.11 -7.21
N GLU A 107 -16.19 -4.64 -8.08
CA GLU A 107 -17.64 -4.84 -7.97
C GLU A 107 -18.07 -6.31 -8.10
N GLN A 108 -17.38 -7.11 -8.91
CA GLN A 108 -17.66 -8.56 -9.04
C GLN A 108 -17.22 -9.39 -7.82
N ARG A 109 -16.40 -8.82 -6.93
CA ARG A 109 -15.80 -9.53 -5.80
C ARG A 109 -16.45 -9.18 -4.45
N GLU A 110 -17.35 -8.19 -4.45
CA GLU A 110 -18.29 -7.89 -3.35
C GLU A 110 -19.58 -8.71 -3.49
#